data_AF-A0A9N9NZV1-F1
#
_entry.id   AF-A0A9N9NZV1-F1
#
_cell.length_a   1.000
_cell.length_b   1.000
_cell.length_c   1.000
_cell.angle_alpha   90.00
_cell.angle_beta   90.00
_cell.angle_gamma   90.00
#
_symmetry.space_group_name_H-M   'P 1'
#
loop_
_entity.id
_entity.type
_entity.pdbx_description
1 polymer ?
#
loop_
_entity_poly.entity_id
_entity_poly.type
_entity_poly.pdbx_seq_one_letter_code
_entity_poly.pdbx_strand_id
1 'polypeptide(L)'
;MNEWDYKKSNLPTQARGLFTRVVEGRYEIVIRGYDKFFNIGEVSETKWEHICNNTKGPYEVTVKENGCIIFISGLPEDQIIVTSKHSLGPRADTVAHAVKGEEWLDKHLANVGKNKHELARFLYDHKLTAVAELCDDTFEEHVLPYSPGRRGLYLHGMNYNTVDLKTWPSESVQEFAKQWGFISTIYYVKDNVEEVKSFTDRIRDEGKLNGNPIEGFVVRTKLKSTDQDFFFKIKYDDPYLMYREWREITKSLLSKGKPRVTYPLSNRYIDW
;
A
#
# COMPACT_ATOMS: atom_id res chain seq x y z
N MET A 1 -10.40 4.98 13.27
CA MET A 1 -11.64 4.36 12.74
C MET A 1 -11.44 2.87 12.66
N ASN A 2 -12.41 2.05 13.06
CA ASN A 2 -12.26 0.60 13.01
C ASN A 2 -12.43 0.10 11.57
N GLU A 3 -11.82 -1.04 11.23
CA GLU A 3 -11.79 -1.54 9.85
C GLU A 3 -13.18 -1.88 9.28
N TRP A 4 -14.16 -2.21 10.13
CA TRP A 4 -15.54 -2.47 9.71
C TRP A 4 -16.39 -1.21 9.51
N ASP A 5 -16.00 -0.06 10.07
CA ASP A 5 -16.75 1.19 9.91
C ASP A 5 -16.72 1.68 8.46
N TYR A 6 -15.64 1.38 7.73
CA TYR A 6 -15.50 1.68 6.29
C TYR A 6 -16.50 0.95 5.39
N LYS A 7 -17.26 -0.03 5.91
CA LYS A 7 -18.37 -0.68 5.18
C LYS A 7 -19.69 0.11 5.29
N LYS A 8 -19.70 1.23 6.03
CA LYS A 8 -20.86 2.10 6.21
C LYS A 8 -20.81 3.25 5.21
N SER A 9 -21.98 3.68 4.75
CA SER A 9 -22.12 4.70 3.69
C SER A 9 -22.01 6.16 4.15
N ASN A 10 -21.95 6.43 5.46
CA ASN A 10 -22.12 7.77 6.03
C ASN A 10 -20.87 8.33 6.73
N LEU A 11 -19.67 7.93 6.31
CA LEU A 11 -18.44 8.45 6.88
C LEU A 11 -18.08 9.82 6.27
N PRO A 12 -17.55 10.77 7.07
CA PRO A 12 -17.11 12.07 6.57
C PRO A 12 -15.89 11.97 5.64
N THR A 13 -15.14 10.86 5.71
CA THR A 13 -14.09 10.49 4.76
C THR A 13 -13.81 9.00 4.87
N GLN A 14 -13.43 8.38 3.76
CA GLN A 14 -13.03 6.97 3.69
C GLN A 14 -11.51 6.80 3.82
N ALA A 15 -10.76 7.88 4.09
CA ALA A 15 -9.30 7.86 4.18
C ALA A 15 -8.79 6.89 5.27
N ARG A 16 -7.80 6.09 4.90
CA ARG A 16 -7.07 5.17 5.79
C ARG A 16 -5.63 5.63 5.91
N GLY A 17 -5.36 6.34 7.00
CA GLY A 17 -4.13 7.11 7.20
C GLY A 17 -4.43 8.58 6.93
N LEU A 18 -4.84 9.29 7.98
CA LEU A 18 -5.25 10.69 7.89
C LEU A 18 -4.62 11.44 9.05
N PHE A 19 -3.82 12.46 8.75
CA PHE A 19 -3.20 13.31 9.76
C PHE A 19 -3.54 14.75 9.44
N THR A 20 -4.01 15.48 10.44
CA THR A 20 -4.36 16.89 10.34
C THR A 20 -3.48 17.71 11.27
N ARG A 21 -3.36 19.00 10.96
CA ARG A 21 -2.76 19.99 11.84
C ARG A 21 -3.69 21.20 11.97
N VAL A 22 -3.49 22.00 13.00
CA VAL A 22 -4.21 23.26 13.18
C VAL A 22 -3.32 24.40 12.67
N VAL A 23 -3.86 25.21 11.76
CA VAL A 23 -3.24 26.43 11.25
C VAL A 23 -4.26 27.56 11.43
N GLU A 24 -3.92 28.55 12.25
CA GLU A 24 -4.78 29.72 12.50
C GLU A 24 -6.24 29.35 12.86
N GLY A 25 -6.40 28.32 13.71
CA GLY A 25 -7.72 27.82 14.13
C GLY A 25 -8.47 26.97 13.11
N ARG A 26 -7.89 26.67 11.94
CA ARG A 26 -8.45 25.78 10.92
C ARG A 26 -7.69 24.46 10.84
N TYR A 27 -8.39 23.37 10.57
CA TYR A 27 -7.77 22.07 10.33
C TYR A 27 -7.33 21.94 8.88
N GLU A 28 -6.06 21.61 8.68
CA GLU A 28 -5.47 21.29 7.38
C GLU A 28 -5.12 19.80 7.34
N ILE A 29 -5.41 19.12 6.24
CA ILE A 29 -4.96 17.76 6.00
C ILE A 29 -3.48 17.81 5.59
N VAL A 30 -2.63 17.12 6.34
CA VAL A 30 -1.19 17.02 6.06
C VAL A 30 -0.88 15.71 5.37
N ILE A 31 -1.51 14.63 5.81
CA ILE A 31 -1.36 13.30 5.20
C ILE A 31 -2.72 12.73 4.88
N ARG A 32 -2.83 12.22 3.66
CA ARG A 32 -4.03 11.58 3.11
C ARG A 32 -3.65 10.28 2.40
N GLY A 33 -3.74 9.17 3.12
CA GLY A 33 -3.65 7.82 2.56
C GLY A 33 -4.85 7.52 1.65
N TYR A 34 -4.87 6.37 0.97
CA TYR A 34 -6.02 6.02 0.12
C TYR A 34 -7.31 5.84 0.92
N ASP A 35 -8.42 5.82 0.20
CA ASP A 35 -9.65 5.27 0.78
C ASP A 35 -9.46 3.80 1.12
N LYS A 36 -10.17 3.33 2.14
CA LYS A 36 -10.19 1.91 2.45
C LYS A 36 -10.76 1.15 1.25
N PHE A 37 -9.94 0.27 0.67
CA PHE A 37 -10.36 -0.64 -0.39
C PHE A 37 -10.36 -2.10 0.07
N PHE A 38 -11.23 -2.88 -0.55
CA PHE A 38 -11.59 -4.23 -0.14
C PHE A 38 -11.17 -5.26 -1.19
N ASN A 39 -11.03 -6.52 -0.76
CA ASN A 39 -10.72 -7.63 -1.68
C ASN A 39 -11.94 -7.90 -2.58
N ILE A 40 -11.69 -8.46 -3.76
CA ILE A 40 -12.76 -8.95 -4.62
C ILE A 40 -13.73 -9.84 -3.82
N GLY A 41 -15.03 -9.56 -3.93
CA GLY A 41 -16.10 -10.28 -3.21
C GLY A 41 -16.26 -9.97 -1.72
N GLU A 42 -15.42 -9.13 -1.11
CA GLU A 42 -15.49 -8.84 0.34
C GLU A 42 -16.66 -7.91 0.71
N VAL A 43 -17.05 -7.01 -0.20
CA VAL A 43 -18.23 -6.12 -0.11
C VAL A 43 -18.97 -6.08 -1.44
N SER A 44 -20.23 -5.61 -1.45
CA SER A 44 -21.09 -5.54 -2.64
C SER A 44 -20.42 -4.88 -3.84
N GLU A 45 -19.72 -3.78 -3.59
CA GLU A 45 -19.08 -2.90 -4.56
C GLU A 45 -17.88 -3.58 -5.22
N THR A 46 -17.32 -4.59 -4.56
CA THR A 46 -16.17 -5.38 -5.06
C THR A 46 -16.58 -6.71 -5.67
N LYS A 47 -17.86 -6.97 -5.90
CA LYS A 47 -18.29 -8.13 -6.70
C LYS A 47 -18.05 -7.84 -8.18
N TRP A 48 -17.60 -8.84 -8.94
CA TRP A 48 -17.31 -8.68 -10.38
C TRP A 48 -18.46 -8.04 -11.16
N GLU A 49 -19.70 -8.51 -10.94
CA GLU A 49 -20.90 -7.94 -11.56
C GLU A 49 -21.05 -6.44 -11.27
N HIS A 50 -20.83 -6.04 -10.00
CA HIS A 50 -20.90 -4.62 -9.63
C HIS A 50 -19.79 -3.82 -10.29
N ILE A 51 -18.55 -4.33 -10.32
CA ILE A 51 -17.40 -3.67 -10.94
C ILE A 51 -17.65 -3.46 -12.44
N CYS A 52 -18.05 -4.51 -13.18
CA CYS A 52 -18.40 -4.41 -14.61
C CYS A 52 -19.48 -3.36 -14.88
N ASN A 53 -20.52 -3.32 -14.04
CA ASN A 53 -21.66 -2.43 -14.24
C ASN A 53 -21.36 -0.99 -13.83
N ASN A 54 -20.55 -0.76 -12.79
CA ASN A 54 -20.43 0.56 -12.13
C ASN A 54 -19.05 1.22 -12.23
N THR A 55 -18.02 0.56 -12.78
CA THR A 55 -16.68 1.13 -12.94
C THR A 55 -16.27 1.26 -14.41
N LYS A 56 -15.34 2.15 -14.72
CA LYS A 56 -14.88 2.39 -16.10
C LYS A 56 -13.36 2.44 -16.20
N GLY A 57 -12.88 1.95 -17.33
CA GLY A 57 -11.46 1.98 -17.66
C GLY A 57 -10.96 3.40 -17.99
N PRO A 58 -9.64 3.53 -18.19
CA PRO A 58 -8.65 2.46 -18.09
C PRO A 58 -8.50 1.94 -16.65
N TYR A 59 -8.20 0.65 -16.51
CA TYR A 59 -7.93 -0.02 -15.23
C TYR A 59 -6.41 -0.13 -15.03
N GLU A 60 -5.88 0.54 -14.01
CA GLU A 60 -4.48 0.40 -13.63
C GLU A 60 -4.33 -0.76 -12.65
N VAL A 61 -3.69 -1.83 -13.08
CA VAL A 61 -3.42 -3.04 -12.29
C VAL A 61 -2.01 -2.94 -11.72
N THR A 62 -1.91 -2.43 -10.50
CA THR A 62 -0.63 -2.19 -9.80
C THR A 62 -0.24 -3.40 -8.94
N VAL A 63 1.04 -3.78 -8.96
CA VAL A 63 1.56 -4.86 -8.10
C VAL A 63 1.34 -4.48 -6.65
N LYS A 64 0.75 -5.40 -5.89
CA LYS A 64 0.61 -5.24 -4.46
C LYS A 64 1.87 -5.75 -3.76
N GLU A 65 2.80 -4.83 -3.51
CA GLU A 65 3.96 -5.09 -2.67
C GLU A 65 3.54 -5.54 -1.25
N ASN A 66 4.44 -6.25 -0.58
CA ASN A 66 4.21 -6.96 0.68
C ASN A 66 5.12 -6.40 1.77
N GLY A 67 4.81 -5.20 2.25
CA GLY A 67 5.59 -4.52 3.26
C GLY A 67 4.70 -3.78 4.25
N CYS A 68 5.17 -2.61 4.67
CA CYS A 68 4.38 -1.70 5.48
C CYS A 68 4.25 -0.31 4.83
N ILE A 69 3.04 0.25 4.89
CA ILE A 69 2.75 1.53 4.25
C ILE A 69 3.45 2.69 4.98
N ILE A 70 4.08 3.54 4.19
CA ILE A 70 4.72 4.79 4.58
C ILE A 70 4.07 5.95 3.83
N PHE A 71 3.69 6.99 4.58
CA PHE A 71 3.22 8.24 4.04
C PHE A 71 4.29 9.31 4.20
N ILE A 72 4.48 10.10 3.16
CA ILE A 72 5.47 11.19 3.14
C ILE A 72 4.75 12.44 2.65
N SER A 73 4.86 13.54 3.39
CA SER A 73 4.27 14.82 3.03
C SER A 73 5.18 15.96 3.46
N GLY A 74 4.85 17.18 3.00
CA GLY A 74 5.56 18.40 3.36
C GLY A 74 4.81 19.22 4.40
N LEU A 75 5.58 19.93 5.20
CA LEU A 75 5.16 20.98 6.14
C LEU A 75 5.88 22.30 5.75
N PRO A 76 5.43 23.46 6.28
CA PRO A 76 6.12 24.74 6.13
C PRO A 76 7.58 24.65 6.52
N GLU A 77 8.37 25.61 6.02
CA GLU A 77 9.82 25.67 6.27
C GLU A 77 10.55 24.43 5.74
N ASP A 78 10.02 23.84 4.66
CA ASP A 78 10.59 22.68 3.97
C ASP A 78 10.83 21.48 4.91
N GLN A 79 9.94 21.32 5.90
CA GLN A 79 9.98 20.21 6.83
C GLN A 79 9.27 19.00 6.22
N ILE A 80 9.92 17.85 6.21
CA ILE A 80 9.28 16.61 5.78
C ILE A 80 8.59 15.94 6.97
N ILE A 81 7.45 15.30 6.71
CA ILE A 81 6.81 14.41 7.66
C ILE A 81 6.71 13.01 7.05
N VAL A 82 7.24 12.03 7.78
CA VAL A 82 7.16 10.61 7.43
C VAL A 82 6.36 9.88 8.50
N THR A 83 5.34 9.13 8.09
CA THR A 83 4.49 8.37 9.00
C THR A 83 4.29 6.95 8.50
N SER A 84 4.04 6.04 9.43
CA SER A 84 3.40 4.77 9.08
C SER A 84 1.88 4.97 9.05
N LYS A 85 1.13 3.89 8.86
CA LYS A 85 -0.34 3.93 8.77
C LYS A 85 -1.04 4.84 9.82
N HIS A 86 -0.58 4.82 11.07
CA HIS A 86 -1.23 5.50 12.20
C HIS A 86 -0.27 6.19 13.17
N SER A 87 1.03 6.21 12.88
CA SER A 87 2.05 6.63 13.84
C SER A 87 3.09 7.48 13.16
N LEU A 88 3.55 8.51 13.86
CA LEU A 88 4.73 9.29 13.54
C LEU A 88 5.79 9.11 14.64
N GLY A 89 7.05 9.35 14.30
CA GLY A 89 8.15 9.39 15.27
C GLY A 89 8.59 8.04 15.84
N PRO A 90 9.57 8.06 16.75
CA PRO A 90 10.15 6.86 17.35
C PRO A 90 9.19 6.17 18.34
N ARG A 91 9.47 4.90 18.63
CA ARG A 91 8.84 4.13 19.72
C ARG A 91 9.89 3.78 20.76
N ALA A 92 9.46 3.58 22.00
CA ALA A 92 10.37 3.34 23.12
C ALA A 92 11.21 2.06 22.96
N ASP A 93 10.59 0.97 22.47
CA ASP A 93 11.19 -0.37 22.58
C ASP A 93 11.63 -0.98 21.24
N THR A 94 11.19 -0.43 20.10
CA THR A 94 11.50 -0.94 18.76
C THR A 94 11.63 0.19 17.76
N VAL A 95 12.39 -0.04 16.68
CA VAL A 95 12.49 0.92 15.58
C VAL A 95 11.11 1.08 14.95
N ALA A 96 10.58 2.29 14.97
CA ALA A 96 9.28 2.58 14.39
C ALA A 96 9.34 2.50 12.86
N HIS A 97 8.27 2.01 12.24
CA HIS A 97 8.17 1.93 10.78
C HIS A 97 8.38 3.30 10.10
N ALA A 98 7.86 4.38 10.71
CA ALA A 98 8.05 5.73 10.21
C ALA A 98 9.53 6.14 10.18
N VAL A 99 10.30 5.79 11.22
CA VAL A 99 11.74 6.06 11.31
C VAL A 99 12.51 5.26 10.27
N LYS A 100 12.20 3.96 10.12
CA LYS A 100 12.84 3.15 9.06
C LYS A 100 12.48 3.64 7.66
N GLY A 101 11.24 4.08 7.46
CA GLY A 101 10.80 4.71 6.22
C GLY A 101 11.60 5.96 5.91
N GLU A 102 11.84 6.82 6.91
CA GLU A 102 12.65 8.02 6.73
C GLU A 102 14.13 7.70 6.45
N GLU A 103 14.72 6.70 7.12
CA GLU A 103 16.08 6.25 6.80
C GLU A 103 16.22 5.78 5.34
N TRP A 104 15.21 5.07 4.81
CA TRP A 104 15.19 4.68 3.41
C TRP A 104 14.96 5.86 2.47
N LEU A 105 14.14 6.82 2.86
CA LEU A 105 13.93 8.06 2.10
C LEU A 105 15.26 8.81 1.93
N ASP A 106 16.05 8.93 3.00
CA ASP A 106 17.38 9.55 2.95
C ASP A 106 18.30 8.85 1.94
N LYS A 107 18.30 7.52 1.93
CA LYS A 107 19.09 6.72 0.97
C LYS A 107 18.63 6.95 -0.48
N HIS A 108 17.33 6.92 -0.73
CA HIS A 108 16.76 7.11 -2.07
C HIS A 108 17.08 8.50 -2.63
N LEU A 109 16.93 9.54 -1.81
CA LEU A 109 17.22 10.92 -2.21
C LEU A 109 18.72 11.13 -2.48
N ALA A 110 19.58 10.61 -1.60
CA ALA A 110 21.03 10.68 -1.78
C ALA A 110 21.49 10.03 -3.09
N ASN A 111 20.89 8.89 -3.47
CA ASN A 111 21.21 8.18 -4.72
C ASN A 111 20.93 8.99 -6.00
N VAL A 112 20.03 9.98 -5.92
CA VAL A 112 19.70 10.88 -7.06
C VAL A 112 20.17 12.32 -6.82
N GLY A 113 21.02 12.56 -5.82
CA GLY A 113 21.59 13.88 -5.52
C GLY A 113 20.56 14.92 -5.04
N LYS A 114 19.43 14.48 -4.49
CA LYS A 114 18.37 15.34 -3.93
C LYS A 114 18.36 15.30 -2.41
N ASN A 115 17.63 16.21 -1.79
CA ASN A 115 17.48 16.24 -0.33
C ASN A 115 16.02 16.35 0.14
N LYS A 116 15.81 16.11 1.45
CA LYS A 116 14.48 16.11 2.07
C LYS A 116 13.77 17.47 2.00
N HIS A 117 14.48 18.59 2.04
CA HIS A 117 13.88 19.92 1.97
C HIS A 117 13.24 20.17 0.60
N GLU A 118 13.90 19.77 -0.48
CA GLU A 118 13.34 19.89 -1.83
C GLU A 118 12.06 19.06 -1.99
N LEU A 119 12.07 17.82 -1.46
CA LEU A 119 10.89 16.95 -1.51
C LEU A 119 9.75 17.50 -0.65
N ALA A 120 10.07 17.96 0.57
CA ALA A 120 9.11 18.56 1.48
C ALA A 120 8.44 19.77 0.85
N ARG A 121 9.22 20.69 0.26
CA ARG A 121 8.71 21.86 -0.44
C ARG A 121 7.75 21.45 -1.56
N PHE A 122 8.17 20.51 -2.41
CA PHE A 122 7.33 20.03 -3.51
C PHE A 122 5.99 19.47 -3.00
N LEU A 123 6.01 18.58 -2.01
CA LEU A 123 4.80 17.95 -1.47
C LEU A 123 3.90 18.98 -0.76
N TYR A 124 4.50 19.94 -0.06
CA TYR A 124 3.77 21.00 0.64
C TYR A 124 3.07 21.96 -0.32
N ASP A 125 3.79 22.45 -1.33
CA ASP A 125 3.30 23.43 -2.31
C ASP A 125 2.14 22.86 -3.14
N HIS A 126 2.20 21.57 -3.45
CA HIS A 126 1.18 20.88 -4.23
C HIS A 126 0.09 20.19 -3.39
N LYS A 127 0.19 20.28 -2.05
CA LYS A 127 -0.72 19.61 -1.10
C LYS A 127 -0.85 18.12 -1.37
N LEU A 128 0.29 17.42 -1.41
CA LEU A 128 0.38 16.02 -1.76
C LEU A 128 0.88 15.15 -0.60
N THR A 129 0.43 13.91 -0.59
CA THR A 129 0.99 12.79 0.17
C THR A 129 1.55 11.77 -0.81
N ALA A 130 2.85 11.54 -0.76
CA ALA A 130 3.46 10.38 -1.40
C ALA A 130 3.17 9.13 -0.56
N VAL A 131 2.76 8.05 -1.22
CA VAL A 131 2.40 6.79 -0.58
C VAL A 131 3.31 5.69 -1.10
N ALA A 132 4.11 5.12 -0.20
CA ALA A 132 5.05 4.06 -0.51
C ALA A 132 4.83 2.83 0.37
N GLU A 133 5.27 1.67 -0.12
CA GLU A 133 5.38 0.45 0.66
C GLU A 133 6.87 0.27 1.01
N LEU A 134 7.19 0.21 2.29
CA LEU A 134 8.51 -0.14 2.78
C LEU A 134 8.65 -1.66 2.80
N CYS A 135 9.56 -2.16 1.98
CA CYS A 135 9.89 -3.57 1.85
C CYS A 135 11.35 -3.79 2.22
N ASP A 136 11.62 -4.30 3.42
CA ASP A 136 12.97 -4.52 3.94
C ASP A 136 12.99 -5.65 4.98
N ASP A 137 13.35 -6.85 4.52
CA ASP A 137 13.43 -8.05 5.37
C ASP A 137 14.42 -7.89 6.54
N THR A 138 15.40 -6.97 6.49
CA THR A 138 16.31 -6.74 7.62
C THR A 138 15.69 -5.90 8.73
N PHE A 139 14.57 -5.24 8.44
CA PHE A 139 13.79 -4.49 9.38
C PHE A 139 12.57 -5.29 9.86
N GLU A 140 11.74 -5.75 8.94
CA GLU A 140 10.56 -6.56 9.23
C GLU A 140 10.29 -7.52 8.06
N GLU A 141 10.41 -8.82 8.33
CA GLU A 141 10.03 -9.84 7.35
C GLU A 141 8.50 -9.95 7.26
N HIS A 142 7.99 -9.84 6.04
CA HIS A 142 6.60 -10.14 5.74
C HIS A 142 6.46 -11.58 5.26
N VAL A 143 5.70 -11.85 4.19
CA VAL A 143 5.54 -13.21 3.66
C VAL A 143 6.40 -13.41 2.41
N LEU A 144 6.57 -12.36 1.61
CA LEU A 144 7.42 -12.41 0.42
C LEU A 144 8.80 -11.83 0.73
N PRO A 145 9.89 -12.50 0.31
CA PRO A 145 11.23 -12.02 0.56
C PRO A 145 11.62 -10.88 -0.41
N TYR A 146 12.36 -9.92 0.12
CA TYR A 146 13.00 -8.83 -0.60
C TYR A 146 14.52 -8.96 -0.50
N SER A 147 15.13 -9.42 -1.60
CA SER A 147 16.60 -9.49 -1.75
C SER A 147 17.25 -8.11 -1.54
N PRO A 148 18.53 -8.02 -1.14
CA PRO A 148 19.20 -6.74 -0.85
C PRO A 148 19.01 -5.63 -1.91
N GLY A 149 19.08 -5.96 -3.21
CA GLY A 149 18.89 -4.99 -4.31
C GLY A 149 17.42 -4.60 -4.59
N ARG A 150 16.47 -5.18 -3.86
CA ARG A 150 15.02 -4.92 -3.97
C ARG A 150 14.44 -4.31 -2.70
N ARG A 151 15.28 -3.98 -1.71
CA ARG A 151 14.80 -3.39 -0.46
C ARG A 151 14.66 -1.88 -0.62
N GLY A 152 13.63 -1.31 -0.03
CA GLY A 152 13.40 0.12 -0.03
C GLY A 152 11.94 0.53 -0.04
N LEU A 153 11.69 1.73 -0.54
CA LEU A 153 10.38 2.36 -0.62
C LEU A 153 9.87 2.21 -2.05
N TYR A 154 8.87 1.35 -2.23
CA TYR A 154 8.14 1.20 -3.48
C TYR A 154 7.04 2.25 -3.55
N LEU A 155 7.22 3.28 -4.38
CA LEU A 155 6.22 4.33 -4.52
C LEU A 155 5.07 3.86 -5.40
N HIS A 156 3.87 3.77 -4.80
CA HIS A 156 2.67 3.29 -5.47
C HIS A 156 1.52 4.31 -5.48
N GLY A 157 1.70 5.50 -4.91
CA GLY A 157 0.73 6.57 -5.04
C GLY A 157 1.21 7.97 -4.72
N MET A 158 0.42 8.91 -5.20
CA MET A 158 0.48 10.31 -4.83
C MET A 158 -0.95 10.81 -4.68
N ASN A 159 -1.35 11.18 -3.48
CA ASN A 159 -2.71 11.62 -3.17
C ASN A 159 -2.74 13.11 -2.87
N TYR A 160 -3.78 13.80 -3.29
CA TYR A 160 -4.03 15.15 -2.81
C TYR A 160 -4.50 15.13 -1.36
N ASN A 161 -4.09 16.14 -0.59
CA ASN A 161 -4.46 16.34 0.80
C ASN A 161 -5.87 16.96 0.89
N THR A 162 -6.85 16.24 0.36
CA THR A 162 -8.27 16.61 0.30
C THR A 162 -9.13 15.58 1.01
N VAL A 163 -10.36 15.98 1.39
CA VAL A 163 -11.32 15.09 2.06
C VAL A 163 -11.64 13.86 1.19
N ASP A 164 -12.00 14.11 -0.07
CA ASP A 164 -12.24 13.08 -1.07
C ASP A 164 -10.93 12.56 -1.66
N LEU A 165 -10.93 11.31 -2.13
CA LEU A 165 -9.77 10.74 -2.80
C LEU A 165 -9.63 11.36 -4.17
N LYS A 166 -8.49 12.00 -4.37
CA LYS A 166 -7.96 12.35 -5.69
C LYS A 166 -6.51 11.89 -5.71
N THR A 167 -6.15 11.12 -6.72
CA THR A 167 -4.84 10.45 -6.78
C THR A 167 -4.24 10.53 -8.17
N TRP A 168 -2.91 10.58 -8.26
CA TRP A 168 -2.23 10.62 -9.54
C TRP A 168 -2.37 9.29 -10.29
N PRO A 169 -2.39 9.33 -11.65
CA PRO A 169 -2.27 8.13 -12.46
C PRO A 169 -0.92 7.45 -12.23
N SER A 170 -0.86 6.13 -12.41
CA SER A 170 0.33 5.33 -12.10
C SER A 170 1.57 5.75 -12.90
N GLU A 171 1.38 6.25 -14.12
CA GLU A 171 2.47 6.78 -14.96
C GLU A 171 3.19 7.96 -14.28
N SER A 172 2.44 8.96 -13.81
CA SER A 172 3.01 10.12 -13.11
C SER A 172 3.65 9.72 -11.78
N VAL A 173 3.10 8.71 -11.09
CA VAL A 173 3.70 8.16 -9.87
C VAL A 173 5.05 7.50 -10.20
N GLN A 174 5.15 6.72 -11.28
CA GLN A 174 6.42 6.11 -11.68
C GLN A 174 7.46 7.16 -12.07
N GLU A 175 7.06 8.20 -12.80
CA GLU A 175 7.99 9.27 -13.18
C GLU A 175 8.50 10.02 -11.94
N PHE A 176 7.60 10.33 -11.00
CA PHE A 176 7.99 10.88 -9.71
C PHE A 176 8.92 9.93 -8.94
N ALA A 177 8.64 8.63 -8.94
CA ALA A 177 9.48 7.64 -8.27
C ALA A 177 10.92 7.71 -8.80
N LYS A 178 11.11 7.68 -10.12
CA LYS A 178 12.43 7.82 -10.77
C LYS A 178 13.10 9.13 -10.42
N GLN A 179 12.35 10.24 -10.50
CA GLN A 179 12.86 11.58 -10.27
C GLN A 179 13.35 11.80 -8.82
N TRP A 180 12.80 11.06 -7.85
CA TRP A 180 13.11 11.19 -6.42
C TRP A 180 13.78 9.95 -5.82
N GLY A 181 14.22 9.01 -6.66
CA GLY A 181 14.99 7.85 -6.26
C GLY A 181 14.20 6.71 -5.62
N PHE A 182 12.88 6.80 -5.54
CA PHE A 182 12.05 5.68 -5.06
C PHE A 182 12.07 4.50 -6.03
N ILE A 183 11.75 3.31 -5.53
CA ILE A 183 11.53 2.15 -6.38
C ILE A 183 10.16 2.27 -7.04
N SER A 184 10.09 2.17 -8.37
CA SER A 184 8.82 2.21 -9.10
C SER A 184 8.02 0.93 -8.88
N THR A 185 6.75 1.06 -8.48
CA THR A 185 5.81 -0.07 -8.47
C THR A 185 5.40 -0.41 -9.90
N ILE A 186 5.47 -1.70 -10.26
CA ILE A 186 5.06 -2.19 -11.58
C ILE A 186 3.53 -2.03 -11.71
N TYR A 187 3.08 -1.56 -12.87
CA TYR A 187 1.66 -1.52 -13.20
C TYR A 187 1.41 -1.93 -14.65
N TYR A 188 0.17 -2.31 -14.93
CA TYR A 188 -0.33 -2.62 -16.25
C TYR A 188 -1.63 -1.85 -16.48
N VAL A 189 -1.91 -1.46 -17.72
CA VAL A 189 -3.19 -0.86 -18.09
C VAL A 189 -4.03 -1.90 -18.83
N LYS A 190 -5.31 -1.97 -18.48
CA LYS A 190 -6.33 -2.80 -19.14
C LYS A 190 -7.54 -1.95 -19.48
N ASP A 191 -8.16 -2.22 -20.61
CA ASP A 191 -9.26 -1.37 -21.09
C ASP A 191 -10.59 -1.72 -20.41
N ASN A 192 -10.76 -2.99 -20.04
CA ASN A 192 -12.00 -3.53 -19.49
C ASN A 192 -11.74 -4.51 -18.31
N VAL A 193 -12.81 -4.87 -17.61
CA VAL A 193 -12.75 -5.70 -16.40
C VAL A 193 -12.40 -7.15 -16.76
N GLU A 194 -12.84 -7.62 -17.93
CA GLU A 194 -12.59 -8.97 -18.43
C GLU A 194 -11.09 -9.19 -18.66
N GLU A 195 -10.39 -8.19 -19.18
CA GLU A 195 -8.94 -8.17 -19.32
C GLU A 195 -8.22 -8.15 -17.97
N VAL A 196 -8.69 -7.35 -17.00
CA VAL A 196 -8.15 -7.35 -15.63
C VAL A 196 -8.26 -8.75 -15.02
N LYS A 197 -9.45 -9.35 -15.10
CA LYS A 197 -9.71 -10.69 -14.57
C LYS A 197 -8.82 -11.72 -15.24
N SER A 198 -8.82 -11.79 -16.57
CA SER A 198 -8.02 -12.76 -17.33
C SER A 198 -6.52 -12.61 -17.04
N PHE A 199 -6.03 -11.37 -16.95
CA PHE A 199 -4.64 -11.10 -16.62
C PHE A 199 -4.28 -11.59 -15.21
N THR A 200 -5.07 -11.22 -14.21
CA THR A 200 -4.80 -11.59 -12.82
C THR A 200 -5.05 -13.07 -12.52
N ASP A 201 -5.98 -13.73 -13.21
CA ASP A 201 -6.20 -15.17 -13.12
C ASP A 201 -4.98 -15.93 -13.67
N ARG A 202 -4.45 -15.52 -14.82
CA ARG A 202 -3.23 -16.13 -15.37
C ARG A 202 -2.02 -16.01 -14.43
N ILE A 203 -1.79 -14.83 -13.85
CA ILE A 203 -0.68 -14.63 -12.91
C ILE A 203 -0.89 -15.43 -11.61
N ARG A 204 -2.14 -15.62 -11.17
CA ARG A 204 -2.46 -16.50 -10.03
C ARG A 204 -2.04 -17.94 -10.33
N ASP A 205 -2.38 -18.45 -11.51
CA ASP A 205 -2.10 -19.82 -11.90
C ASP A 205 -0.58 -20.05 -12.09
N GLU A 206 0.15 -19.04 -12.57
CA GLU A 206 1.62 -19.05 -12.64
C GLU A 206 2.28 -18.91 -11.24
N GLY A 207 1.58 -18.32 -10.27
CA GLY A 207 2.05 -18.04 -8.91
C GLY A 207 3.19 -17.02 -8.82
N LYS A 208 3.59 -16.42 -9.95
CA LYS A 208 4.75 -15.53 -10.08
C LYS A 208 4.48 -14.45 -11.11
N LEU A 209 5.05 -13.26 -10.89
CA LEU A 209 5.14 -12.20 -11.87
C LEU A 209 6.61 -11.94 -12.18
N ASN A 210 7.02 -12.03 -13.45
CA ASN A 210 8.41 -11.87 -13.89
C ASN A 210 9.40 -12.73 -13.08
N GLY A 211 8.99 -13.97 -12.77
CA GLY A 211 9.79 -14.92 -11.98
C GLY A 211 9.76 -14.72 -10.46
N ASN A 212 9.14 -13.65 -9.95
CA ASN A 212 9.05 -13.35 -8.53
C ASN A 212 7.68 -13.73 -7.95
N PRO A 213 7.61 -14.27 -6.72
CA PRO A 213 6.35 -14.41 -5.99
C PRO A 213 5.61 -13.07 -5.86
N ILE A 214 4.29 -13.12 -5.84
CA ILE A 214 3.43 -11.92 -5.77
C ILE A 214 2.24 -12.18 -4.85
N GLU A 215 1.88 -11.21 -4.00
CA GLU A 215 0.72 -11.32 -3.08
C GLU A 215 -0.60 -11.11 -3.85
N GLY A 216 -0.53 -10.29 -4.89
CA GLY A 216 -1.66 -9.96 -5.75
C GLY A 216 -1.52 -8.57 -6.34
N PHE A 217 -2.67 -7.95 -6.63
CA PHE A 217 -2.76 -6.65 -7.28
C PHE A 217 -3.71 -5.70 -6.56
N VAL A 218 -3.44 -4.41 -6.67
CA VAL A 218 -4.42 -3.34 -6.43
C VAL A 218 -4.83 -2.79 -7.78
N VAL A 219 -6.13 -2.83 -8.06
CA VAL A 219 -6.73 -2.29 -9.29
C VAL A 219 -7.30 -0.92 -8.99
N ARG A 220 -6.88 0.08 -9.78
CA ARG A 220 -7.32 1.47 -9.68
C ARG A 220 -8.19 1.77 -10.91
N THR A 221 -9.38 2.31 -10.66
CA THR A 221 -10.37 2.64 -11.69
C THR A 221 -11.22 3.82 -11.21
N LYS A 222 -12.26 4.18 -11.96
CA LYS A 222 -13.21 5.23 -11.60
C LYS A 222 -14.64 4.71 -11.58
N LEU A 223 -15.45 5.26 -10.69
CA LEU A 223 -16.90 5.03 -10.71
C LEU A 223 -17.51 5.70 -11.95
N LYS A 224 -18.40 5.01 -12.66
CA LYS A 224 -19.11 5.56 -13.82
C LYS A 224 -19.98 6.75 -13.46
N SER A 225 -20.62 6.70 -12.29
CA SER A 225 -21.60 7.68 -11.83
C SER A 225 -20.99 9.02 -11.40
N THR A 226 -19.81 8.99 -10.78
CA THR A 226 -19.21 10.18 -10.14
C THR A 226 -17.82 10.54 -10.64
N ASP A 227 -17.20 9.68 -11.46
CA ASP A 227 -15.80 9.81 -11.90
C ASP A 227 -14.75 9.79 -10.77
N GLN A 228 -15.19 9.46 -9.54
CA GLN A 228 -14.32 9.34 -8.38
C GLN A 228 -13.43 8.11 -8.47
N ASP A 229 -12.22 8.24 -7.94
CA ASP A 229 -11.25 7.15 -7.87
C ASP A 229 -11.80 6.01 -6.98
N PHE A 230 -11.79 4.79 -7.52
CA PHE A 230 -12.28 3.59 -6.85
C PHE A 230 -11.27 2.47 -6.99
N PHE A 231 -10.86 1.91 -5.85
CA PHE A 231 -9.84 0.86 -5.81
C PHE A 231 -10.45 -0.43 -5.25
N PHE A 232 -9.95 -1.56 -5.75
CA PHE A 232 -10.18 -2.87 -5.16
C PHE A 232 -8.89 -3.69 -5.26
N LYS A 233 -8.76 -4.75 -4.47
CA LYS A 233 -7.59 -5.62 -4.51
C LYS A 233 -7.99 -7.05 -4.88
N ILE A 234 -7.07 -7.73 -5.54
CA ILE A 234 -7.15 -9.15 -5.88
C ILE A 234 -5.95 -9.78 -5.21
N LYS A 235 -6.19 -10.55 -4.14
CA LYS A 235 -5.15 -11.28 -3.41
C LYS A 235 -5.10 -12.74 -3.83
N TYR A 236 -3.91 -13.31 -3.80
CA TYR A 236 -3.69 -14.73 -3.99
C TYR A 236 -3.56 -15.39 -2.63
N ASP A 237 -4.51 -16.27 -2.34
CA ASP A 237 -4.60 -16.93 -1.03
C ASP A 237 -3.52 -18.01 -0.88
N ASP A 238 -3.31 -18.86 -1.88
CA ASP A 238 -2.30 -19.92 -1.83
C ASP A 238 -1.04 -19.58 -2.64
N PRO A 239 0.16 -19.95 -2.17
CA PRO A 239 0.48 -20.55 -0.86
C PRO A 239 0.59 -19.50 0.28
N TYR A 240 0.21 -18.25 0.07
CA TYR A 240 0.43 -17.11 0.96
C TYR A 240 -0.17 -17.29 2.37
N LEU A 241 -1.45 -17.73 2.45
CA LEU A 241 -2.16 -17.96 3.70
C LEU A 241 -1.56 -19.12 4.49
N MET A 242 -1.05 -20.15 3.80
CA MET A 242 -0.31 -21.24 4.44
C MET A 242 1.00 -20.74 5.06
N TYR A 243 1.79 -19.93 4.34
CA TYR A 243 3.01 -19.34 4.91
C TYR A 243 2.73 -18.42 6.08
N ARG A 244 1.63 -17.66 6.02
CA ARG A 244 1.16 -16.85 7.15
C ARG A 244 0.80 -17.72 8.35
N GLU A 245 0.10 -18.84 8.13
CA GLU A 245 -0.20 -19.80 9.18
C GLU A 245 1.08 -20.35 9.81
N TRP A 246 2.06 -20.80 9.01
CA TRP A 246 3.35 -21.32 9.51
C TRP A 246 4.11 -20.32 10.38
N ARG A 247 4.10 -19.03 10.03
CA ARG A 247 4.68 -17.97 10.86
C ARG A 247 3.98 -17.85 12.21
N GLU A 248 2.65 -17.86 12.24
CA GLU A 248 1.89 -17.74 13.49
C GLU A 248 1.96 -19.03 14.33
N ILE A 249 2.06 -20.20 13.70
CA ILE A 249 2.38 -21.48 14.35
C ILE A 249 3.72 -21.38 15.07
N THR A 250 4.77 -20.93 14.37
CA THR A 250 6.12 -20.82 14.94
C THR A 250 6.15 -19.87 16.14
N LYS A 251 5.51 -18.70 16.01
CA LYS A 251 5.38 -17.75 17.14
C LYS A 251 4.67 -18.39 18.34
N SER A 252 3.57 -19.10 18.10
CA SER A 252 2.82 -19.80 19.14
C SER A 252 3.67 -20.87 19.83
N LEU A 253 4.42 -21.68 19.07
CA LEU A 253 5.31 -22.71 19.61
C LEU A 253 6.42 -22.10 20.48
N LEU A 254 7.06 -21.02 20.01
CA LEU A 254 8.09 -20.29 20.76
C LEU A 254 7.53 -19.69 22.07
N SER A 255 6.28 -19.26 22.07
CA SER A 255 5.59 -18.76 23.26
C SER A 255 4.93 -19.86 24.12
N LYS A 256 5.20 -21.16 23.84
CA LYS A 256 4.59 -22.32 24.49
C LYS A 256 3.05 -22.37 24.42
N GLY A 257 2.49 -21.76 23.37
CA GLY A 257 1.07 -21.81 23.04
C GLY A 257 0.70 -23.07 22.25
N LYS A 258 -0.61 -23.28 22.04
CA LYS A 258 -1.12 -24.32 21.15
C LYS A 258 -1.36 -23.71 19.75
N PRO A 259 -0.68 -24.16 18.69
CA PRO A 259 -0.92 -23.66 17.35
C PRO A 259 -2.30 -24.06 16.84
N ARG A 260 -2.89 -23.22 15.99
CA ARG A 260 -4.08 -23.57 15.20
C ARG A 260 -3.61 -23.96 13.81
N VAL A 261 -4.20 -25.03 13.28
CA VAL A 261 -3.83 -25.59 11.98
C VAL A 261 -5.06 -25.63 11.08
N THR A 262 -4.92 -25.07 9.88
CA THR A 262 -5.92 -25.10 8.82
C THR A 262 -5.45 -25.97 7.66
N TYR A 263 -4.16 -25.88 7.31
CA TYR A 263 -3.62 -26.55 6.13
C TYR A 263 -3.05 -27.93 6.48
N PRO A 264 -3.33 -28.99 5.70
CA PRO A 264 -2.78 -30.33 5.96
C PRO A 264 -1.26 -30.37 6.07
N LEU A 265 -0.54 -29.57 5.27
CA LEU A 265 0.92 -29.46 5.30
C LEU A 265 1.46 -28.82 6.59
N SER A 266 0.65 -28.03 7.29
CA SER A 266 1.08 -27.39 8.54
C SER A 266 1.35 -28.39 9.67
N ASN A 267 0.69 -29.56 9.67
CA ASN A 267 1.04 -30.61 10.64
C ASN A 267 2.47 -31.13 10.41
N ARG A 268 2.85 -31.36 9.15
CA ARG A 268 4.21 -31.76 8.80
C ARG A 268 5.24 -30.67 9.12
N TYR A 269 4.86 -29.40 8.97
CA TYR A 269 5.70 -28.27 9.34
C TYR A 269 5.94 -28.19 10.86
N ILE A 270 4.94 -28.52 11.68
CA ILE A 270 5.10 -28.57 13.15
C ILE A 270 6.05 -29.69 13.58
N ASP A 271 6.01 -30.83 12.89
CA ASP A 271 6.86 -31.99 13.20
C ASP A 271 8.33 -31.82 12.77
N TRP A 272 8.59 -30.95 11.77
CA TRP A 272 9.91 -30.65 11.22
C TRP A 272 10.70 -29.68 12.11
#